data_AF-A0A2H6FZI6-F1
#
_entry.id   AF-A0A2H6FZI6-F1
#
_cell.length_a   1.000
_cell.length_b   1.000
_cell.length_c   1.000
_cell.angle_alpha   90.00
_cell.angle_beta   90.00
_cell.angle_gamma   90.00
#
_symmetry.space_group_name_H-M   'P 1'
#
loop_
_entity.id
_entity.type
_entity.pdbx_description
1 polymer ?
#
loop_
_entity_poly.entity_id
_entity_poly.type
_entity_poly.pdbx_seq_one_letter_code
_entity_poly.pdbx_strand_id
1 'polypeptide(L)'
;MKQPLKQQVNQHIKQVELSGQRLTELEALINSQTGKESRHDRYNGGKLAAAGIFFVAVVTIFMVSQFPRDASKDMPRLIAEEVVKNHLKLKPLEVKAGTINAIRGYFSKLEFMPVESSIVSLNGMQLIGGRYCSLQGITAAQLRMKKGQNLQTLYQTQYLPDVFGDIPQLEKGESPLAVYARGIKVKIWVEKGLLFALTESPEVNKNEGEQR
;
A
#
# COMPACT_ATOMS: atom_id res chain seq x y z
N MET A 1 18.32 32.98 -56.31
CA MET A 1 16.85 32.90 -56.18
C MET A 1 16.48 31.53 -55.64
N LYS A 2 15.86 31.46 -54.46
CA LYS A 2 15.53 30.19 -53.77
C LYS A 2 14.20 29.66 -54.31
N GLN A 3 14.16 28.40 -54.75
CA GLN A 3 12.96 27.78 -55.28
C GLN A 3 11.88 27.66 -54.19
N PRO A 4 10.59 27.88 -54.51
CA PRO A 4 9.51 27.82 -53.53
C PRO A 4 9.28 26.39 -53.04
N LEU A 5 9.16 26.22 -51.71
CA LEU A 5 8.91 24.97 -50.97
C LEU A 5 7.83 24.07 -51.59
N LYS A 6 6.83 24.67 -52.24
CA LYS A 6 5.74 23.97 -52.91
C LYS A 6 6.20 23.10 -54.08
N GLN A 7 7.29 23.47 -54.76
CA GLN A 7 7.86 22.66 -55.85
C GLN A 7 8.64 21.45 -55.34
N GLN A 8 9.32 21.56 -54.19
CA GLN A 8 10.03 20.43 -53.57
C GLN A 8 9.05 19.37 -53.05
N VAL A 9 7.96 19.77 -52.42
CA VAL A 9 6.94 18.83 -51.92
C VAL A 9 6.26 18.09 -53.08
N ASN A 10 5.97 18.79 -54.17
CA ASN A 10 5.30 18.18 -55.33
C ASN A 10 6.23 17.20 -56.09
N GLN A 11 7.55 17.45 -56.08
CA GLN A 11 8.53 16.49 -56.60
C GLN A 11 8.65 15.25 -55.71
N HIS A 12 8.55 15.40 -54.38
CA HIS A 12 8.60 14.27 -53.47
C HIS A 12 7.34 13.39 -53.54
N ILE A 13 6.16 14.00 -53.70
CA ILE A 13 4.90 13.25 -53.87
C ILE A 13 4.91 12.46 -55.18
N LYS A 14 5.40 13.04 -56.29
CA LYS A 14 5.52 12.32 -57.57
C LYS A 14 6.53 11.17 -57.55
N GLN A 15 7.55 11.22 -56.70
CA GLN A 15 8.47 10.08 -56.50
C GLN A 15 7.84 8.93 -55.72
N VAL A 16 6.88 9.21 -54.83
CA VAL A 16 6.20 8.20 -54.00
C VAL A 16 5.10 7.48 -54.78
N GLU A 17 4.49 8.11 -55.79
CA GLU A 17 3.44 7.49 -56.62
C GLU A 17 3.93 6.43 -57.62
N LEU A 18 5.22 6.38 -57.96
CA LEU A 18 5.73 5.50 -59.03
C LEU A 18 6.40 4.21 -58.54
N SER A 19 6.35 3.90 -57.26
CA SER A 19 7.02 2.71 -56.73
C SER A 19 6.18 1.44 -56.87
N GLY A 20 5.66 1.17 -58.08
CA GLY A 20 5.09 -0.14 -58.40
C GLY A 20 6.07 -1.27 -58.10
N GLN A 21 7.37 -1.04 -58.33
CA GLN A 21 8.44 -1.98 -57.97
C GLN A 21 8.59 -2.22 -56.46
N ARG A 22 8.33 -1.22 -55.60
CA ARG A 22 8.35 -1.40 -54.13
C ARG A 22 7.12 -2.17 -53.65
N LEU A 23 5.99 -1.97 -54.30
CA LEU A 23 4.78 -2.74 -54.03
C LEU A 23 5.01 -4.21 -54.38
N THR A 24 5.64 -4.50 -55.52
CA THR A 24 6.00 -5.86 -55.92
C THR A 24 7.06 -6.47 -55.00
N GLU A 25 8.01 -5.68 -54.50
CA GLU A 25 9.00 -6.13 -53.49
C GLU A 25 8.31 -6.47 -52.16
N LEU A 26 7.34 -5.67 -51.72
CA LEU A 26 6.56 -5.95 -50.51
C LEU A 26 5.65 -7.17 -50.69
N GLU A 27 5.00 -7.30 -51.85
CA GLU A 27 4.14 -8.43 -52.20
C GLU A 27 4.95 -9.72 -52.34
N ALA A 28 6.16 -9.65 -52.88
CA ALA A 28 7.10 -10.76 -52.90
C ALA A 28 7.55 -11.16 -51.48
N LEU A 29 7.81 -10.20 -50.59
CA LEU A 29 8.14 -10.48 -49.19
C LEU A 29 6.96 -11.10 -48.43
N ILE A 30 5.74 -10.61 -48.65
CA ILE A 30 4.51 -11.15 -48.03
C ILE A 30 4.20 -12.56 -48.56
N ASN A 31 4.34 -12.80 -49.87
CA ASN A 31 4.15 -14.12 -50.48
C ASN A 31 5.27 -15.10 -50.10
N SER A 32 6.49 -14.63 -49.84
CA SER A 32 7.59 -15.48 -49.37
C SER A 32 7.39 -16.00 -47.94
N GLN A 33 6.57 -15.32 -47.12
CA GLN A 33 6.26 -15.73 -45.75
C GLN A 33 4.98 -16.58 -45.65
N THR A 34 4.10 -16.54 -46.66
CA THR A 34 2.85 -17.34 -46.70
C THR A 34 2.98 -18.64 -47.50
N GLY A 35 4.09 -18.85 -48.21
CA GLY A 35 4.35 -20.04 -49.04
C GLY A 35 5.38 -21.03 -48.49
N LYS A 36 5.37 -21.32 -47.18
CA LYS A 36 6.05 -22.52 -46.65
C LYS A 36 5.03 -23.43 -45.98
N GLU A 37 4.22 -24.08 -46.82
CA GLU A 37 3.61 -25.34 -46.46
C GLU A 37 4.69 -26.29 -45.95
N SER A 38 4.41 -26.83 -44.78
CA SER A 38 5.21 -27.81 -44.08
C SER A 38 5.48 -29.02 -44.97
N ARG A 39 6.73 -29.16 -45.41
CA ARG A 39 7.29 -30.49 -45.64
C ARG A 39 7.16 -31.24 -44.32
N HIS A 40 6.28 -32.22 -44.32
CA HIS A 40 6.07 -33.15 -43.21
C HIS A 40 7.28 -34.11 -43.15
N ASP A 41 8.45 -33.56 -42.79
CA ASP A 41 9.56 -34.37 -42.33
C ASP A 41 9.15 -34.97 -40.99
N ARG A 42 9.09 -36.30 -40.97
CA ARG A 42 8.92 -37.12 -39.77
C ARG A 42 10.11 -36.89 -38.85
N TYR A 43 10.06 -35.80 -38.09
CA TYR A 43 11.00 -35.52 -37.02
C TYR A 43 10.29 -35.76 -35.68
N ASN A 44 10.94 -36.53 -34.80
CA ASN A 44 10.46 -36.94 -33.48
C ASN A 44 10.04 -35.72 -32.61
N GLY A 45 8.81 -35.24 -32.78
CA GLY A 45 8.24 -34.05 -32.15
C GLY A 45 7.74 -34.24 -30.71
N GLY A 46 7.99 -35.40 -30.09
CA GLY A 46 7.52 -35.67 -28.73
C GLY A 46 8.31 -34.96 -27.62
N LYS A 47 9.53 -34.47 -27.90
CA LYS A 47 10.42 -33.91 -26.87
C LYS A 47 10.56 -32.38 -26.88
N LEU A 48 10.23 -31.70 -27.98
CA LEU A 48 10.35 -30.25 -28.08
C LEU A 48 9.05 -29.49 -27.75
N ALA A 49 7.88 -30.11 -27.99
CA ALA A 49 6.60 -29.53 -27.55
C ALA A 49 6.45 -29.54 -26.01
N ALA A 50 7.00 -30.56 -25.35
CA ALA A 50 6.97 -30.66 -23.88
C ALA A 50 7.85 -29.61 -23.18
N ALA A 51 8.97 -29.22 -23.78
CA ALA A 51 9.89 -28.24 -23.19
C ALA A 51 9.32 -26.80 -23.19
N GLY A 52 8.57 -26.43 -24.24
CA GLY A 52 7.91 -25.11 -24.31
C GLY A 52 6.79 -24.94 -23.28
N ILE A 53 5.98 -25.99 -23.08
CA ILE A 53 4.90 -26.00 -22.07
C ILE A 53 5.51 -25.94 -20.65
N PHE A 54 6.61 -26.65 -20.41
CA PHE A 54 7.28 -26.62 -19.11
C PHE A 54 7.85 -25.23 -18.80
N PHE A 55 8.46 -24.55 -19.78
CA PHE A 55 8.99 -23.21 -19.57
C PHE A 55 7.90 -22.18 -19.27
N VAL A 56 6.77 -22.23 -20.00
CA VAL A 56 5.62 -21.34 -19.74
C VAL A 56 5.01 -21.62 -18.36
N ALA A 57 4.88 -22.89 -17.97
CA ALA A 57 4.37 -23.28 -16.65
C ALA A 57 5.30 -22.83 -15.52
N VAL A 58 6.62 -22.98 -15.67
CA VAL A 58 7.60 -22.52 -14.68
C VAL A 58 7.59 -21.00 -14.57
N VAL A 59 7.54 -20.28 -15.70
CA VAL A 59 7.47 -18.82 -15.69
C VAL A 59 6.17 -18.31 -15.07
N THR A 60 5.02 -18.94 -15.34
CA THR A 60 3.75 -18.56 -14.71
C THR A 60 3.70 -18.90 -13.23
N ILE A 61 4.20 -20.07 -12.81
CA ILE A 61 4.32 -20.43 -11.38
C ILE A 61 5.27 -19.46 -10.67
N PHE A 62 6.39 -19.09 -11.30
CA PHE A 62 7.34 -18.12 -10.76
C PHE A 62 6.72 -16.73 -10.66
N MET A 63 6.00 -16.25 -11.69
CA MET A 63 5.30 -14.97 -11.64
C MET A 63 4.24 -14.94 -10.54
N VAL A 64 3.46 -16.01 -10.39
CA VAL A 64 2.42 -16.11 -9.36
C VAL A 64 3.02 -16.30 -7.95
N SER A 65 4.23 -16.88 -7.83
CA SER A 65 4.91 -17.01 -6.53
C SER A 65 5.60 -15.73 -6.08
N GLN A 66 5.93 -14.81 -7.00
CA GLN A 66 6.39 -13.46 -6.65
C GLN A 66 5.24 -12.54 -6.20
N PHE A 67 3.98 -12.90 -6.45
CA PHE A 67 2.83 -12.17 -5.90
C PHE A 67 2.62 -12.58 -4.43
N PRO A 68 2.73 -11.64 -3.47
CA PRO A 68 2.55 -11.95 -2.06
C PRO A 68 1.09 -12.39 -1.82
N ARG A 69 0.89 -13.69 -1.61
CA ARG A 69 -0.43 -14.29 -1.30
C ARG A 69 -0.94 -13.97 0.11
N ASP A 70 -0.13 -13.30 0.93
CA ASP A 70 -0.37 -13.06 2.36
C ASP A 70 -0.36 -11.56 2.71
N ALA A 71 -0.85 -10.68 1.84
CA ALA A 71 -0.94 -9.24 2.12
C ALA A 71 -1.70 -8.92 3.43
N SER A 72 -2.62 -9.80 3.85
CA SER A 72 -3.38 -9.68 5.10
C SER A 72 -2.56 -9.99 6.36
N LYS A 73 -1.59 -10.92 6.32
CA LYS A 73 -0.77 -11.24 7.51
C LYS A 73 0.23 -10.15 7.86
N ASP A 74 0.64 -9.34 6.88
CA ASP A 74 1.57 -8.23 7.10
C ASP A 74 0.88 -6.92 7.50
N MET A 75 -0.44 -6.80 7.33
CA MET A 75 -1.14 -5.53 7.56
C MET A 75 -1.01 -4.99 8.98
N PRO A 76 -1.16 -5.80 10.06
CA PRO A 76 -0.90 -5.34 11.42
C PRO A 76 0.52 -4.80 11.63
N ARG A 77 1.50 -5.38 10.93
CA ARG A 77 2.91 -4.95 10.98
C ARG A 77 3.12 -3.62 10.25
N LEU A 78 2.47 -3.42 9.10
CA LEU A 78 2.49 -2.14 8.38
C LEU A 78 1.85 -1.01 9.19
N ILE A 79 0.70 -1.28 9.81
CA ILE A 79 0.05 -0.36 10.74
C ILE A 79 1.01 0.01 11.88
N ALA A 80 1.62 -0.99 12.53
CA ALA A 80 2.54 -0.77 13.64
C ALA A 80 3.76 0.08 13.23
N GLU A 81 4.38 -0.20 12.08
CA GLU A 81 5.51 0.59 11.57
C GLU A 81 5.15 2.05 11.30
N GLU A 82 4.00 2.32 10.68
CA GLU A 82 3.54 3.68 10.41
C GLU A 82 3.23 4.43 11.73
N VAL A 83 2.49 3.79 12.62
CA VAL A 83 2.11 4.34 13.93
C VAL A 83 3.35 4.68 14.74
N VAL A 84 4.32 3.77 14.83
CA VAL A 84 5.59 3.98 15.55
C VAL A 84 6.44 5.06 14.90
N LYS A 85 6.59 5.04 13.57
CA LYS A 85 7.33 6.09 12.84
C LYS A 85 6.75 7.47 13.11
N ASN A 86 5.43 7.59 13.14
CA ASN A 86 4.76 8.86 13.41
C ASN A 86 4.79 9.25 14.89
N HIS A 87 4.72 8.28 15.79
CA HIS A 87 4.89 8.48 17.23
C HIS A 87 6.26 9.10 17.54
N LEU A 88 7.34 8.51 17.00
CA LEU A 88 8.71 9.00 17.20
C LEU A 88 8.96 10.38 16.61
N LYS A 89 8.29 10.73 15.51
CA LYS A 89 8.41 12.07 14.90
C LYS A 89 7.83 13.20 15.75
N LEU A 90 6.92 12.89 16.68
CA LEU A 90 6.32 13.84 17.62
C LEU A 90 5.86 15.16 16.98
N LYS A 91 5.28 15.10 15.78
CA LYS A 91 4.76 16.30 15.09
C LYS A 91 3.82 17.11 16.00
N PRO A 92 3.75 18.44 15.86
CA PRO A 92 2.89 19.28 16.69
C PRO A 92 1.43 18.85 16.67
N LEU A 93 0.72 19.09 17.78
CA LEU A 93 -0.72 18.94 17.85
C LEU A 93 -1.40 20.09 17.11
N GLU A 94 -2.49 19.79 16.43
CA GLU A 94 -3.29 20.81 15.75
C GLU A 94 -4.38 21.37 16.67
N VAL A 95 -4.92 20.52 17.55
CA VAL A 95 -5.83 20.90 18.62
C VAL A 95 -5.30 20.40 19.96
N LYS A 96 -5.36 21.27 20.97
CA LYS A 96 -5.07 20.92 22.38
C LYS A 96 -6.38 20.84 23.13
N ALA A 97 -6.67 19.68 23.71
CA ALA A 97 -7.92 19.45 24.41
C ALA A 97 -7.79 18.23 25.32
N GLY A 98 -8.41 18.32 26.49
CA GLY A 98 -8.30 17.32 27.57
C GLY A 98 -9.27 16.14 27.47
N THR A 99 -10.26 16.20 26.58
CA THR A 99 -11.33 15.20 26.48
C THR A 99 -11.69 14.93 25.03
N ILE A 100 -12.15 13.71 24.70
CA ILE A 100 -12.56 13.38 23.33
C ILE A 100 -13.70 14.28 22.85
N ASN A 101 -14.63 14.62 23.75
CA ASN A 101 -15.79 15.43 23.40
C ASN A 101 -15.38 16.83 22.93
N ALA A 102 -14.35 17.41 23.57
CA ALA A 102 -13.81 18.71 23.16
C ALA A 102 -13.11 18.66 21.79
N ILE A 103 -12.57 17.50 21.37
CA ILE A 103 -11.84 17.39 20.10
C ILE A 103 -12.76 17.08 18.92
N ARG A 104 -13.93 16.46 19.16
CA ARG A 104 -14.83 16.03 18.07
C ARG A 104 -15.20 17.17 17.12
N GLY A 105 -15.42 18.38 17.65
CA GLY A 105 -15.72 19.56 16.84
C GLY A 105 -14.58 19.97 15.89
N TYR A 106 -13.34 19.64 16.23
CA TYR A 106 -12.18 19.89 15.36
C TYR A 106 -12.11 18.91 14.18
N PHE A 107 -12.55 17.67 14.39
CA PHE A 107 -12.46 16.57 13.41
C PHE A 107 -13.63 16.52 12.41
N SER A 108 -14.09 17.69 11.94
CA SER A 108 -15.24 17.79 11.03
C SER A 108 -15.01 17.19 9.63
N LYS A 109 -13.76 16.96 9.23
CA LYS A 109 -13.42 16.38 7.92
C LYS A 109 -13.37 14.85 7.91
N LEU A 110 -13.48 14.22 9.08
CA LEU A 110 -13.50 12.77 9.18
C LEU A 110 -14.89 12.25 8.82
N GLU A 111 -14.95 11.14 8.11
CA GLU A 111 -16.20 10.40 7.86
C GLU A 111 -16.68 9.61 9.10
N PHE A 112 -15.96 9.75 10.22
CA PHE A 112 -16.29 9.16 11.51
C PHE A 112 -15.99 10.15 12.64
N MET A 113 -16.59 9.93 13.81
CA MET A 113 -16.29 10.73 15.00
C MET A 113 -15.33 9.98 15.92
N PRO A 114 -14.27 10.63 16.44
CA PRO A 114 -13.42 10.00 17.43
C PRO A 114 -14.22 9.59 18.68
N VAL A 115 -14.03 8.36 19.14
CA VAL A 115 -14.75 7.79 20.29
C VAL A 115 -13.80 7.40 21.41
N GLU A 116 -14.32 7.32 22.62
CA GLU A 116 -13.58 6.69 23.73
C GLU A 116 -13.67 5.18 23.54
N SER A 117 -12.52 4.52 23.68
CA SER A 117 -12.45 3.06 23.68
C SER A 117 -12.63 2.54 25.11
N SER A 118 -13.31 1.40 25.23
CA SER A 118 -13.53 0.73 26.51
C SER A 118 -12.33 -0.12 26.98
N ILE A 119 -11.21 -0.11 26.25
CA ILE A 119 -10.05 -0.93 26.60
C ILE A 119 -9.37 -0.44 27.89
N VAL A 120 -9.07 -1.37 28.80
CA VAL A 120 -8.39 -1.10 30.09
C VAL A 120 -7.02 -0.43 29.91
N SER A 121 -6.37 -0.64 28.77
CA SER A 121 -5.04 -0.08 28.49
C SER A 121 -5.06 1.46 28.44
N LEU A 122 -6.22 2.06 28.17
CA LEU A 122 -6.42 3.52 28.18
C LEU A 122 -6.68 4.10 29.58
N ASN A 123 -6.94 3.27 30.59
CA ASN A 123 -7.27 3.74 31.93
C ASN A 123 -6.13 4.54 32.55
N GLY A 124 -6.47 5.68 33.15
CA GLY A 124 -5.51 6.60 33.76
C GLY A 124 -4.69 7.43 32.76
N MET A 125 -5.02 7.37 31.46
CA MET A 125 -4.40 8.23 30.46
C MET A 125 -5.16 9.54 30.26
N GLN A 126 -4.41 10.63 30.15
CA GLN A 126 -4.95 11.96 29.90
C GLN A 126 -4.75 12.34 28.43
N LEU A 127 -5.82 12.74 27.75
CA LEU A 127 -5.73 13.30 26.40
C LEU A 127 -5.08 14.68 26.48
N ILE A 128 -4.07 14.91 25.65
CA ILE A 128 -3.40 16.23 25.51
C ILE A 128 -3.98 16.99 24.31
N GLY A 129 -4.38 16.24 23.27
CA GLY A 129 -4.93 16.80 22.05
C GLY A 129 -4.81 15.83 20.89
N GLY A 130 -5.04 16.35 19.69
CA GLY A 130 -5.04 15.55 18.47
C GLY A 130 -4.65 16.33 17.23
N ARG A 131 -4.59 15.60 16.13
CA ARG A 131 -4.37 16.13 14.77
C ARG A 131 -4.89 15.17 13.72
N TYR A 132 -5.13 15.67 12.53
CA TYR A 132 -5.41 14.82 11.37
C TYR A 132 -4.15 14.04 10.98
N CYS A 133 -4.36 12.81 10.54
CA CYS A 133 -3.33 11.97 9.96
C CYS A 133 -3.94 11.05 8.89
N SER A 134 -3.09 10.20 8.34
CA SER A 134 -3.51 9.04 7.58
C SER A 134 -3.00 7.78 8.29
N LEU A 135 -3.70 6.67 8.12
CA LEU A 135 -3.22 5.35 8.46
C LEU A 135 -3.45 4.44 7.24
N GLN A 136 -2.36 3.95 6.64
CA GLN A 136 -2.39 3.17 5.40
C GLN A 136 -3.17 3.84 4.26
N GLY A 137 -3.09 5.17 4.17
CA GLY A 137 -3.78 5.97 3.14
C GLY A 137 -5.23 6.34 3.47
N ILE A 138 -5.82 5.79 4.54
CA ILE A 138 -7.15 6.18 5.03
C ILE A 138 -7.03 7.35 6.00
N THR A 139 -7.96 8.30 5.92
CA THR A 139 -7.97 9.47 6.80
C THR A 139 -8.23 9.04 8.24
N ALA A 140 -7.39 9.49 9.16
CA ALA A 140 -7.39 9.06 10.55
C ALA A 140 -7.22 10.23 11.52
N ALA A 141 -7.61 10.00 12.78
CA ALA A 141 -7.31 10.88 13.90
C ALA A 141 -6.09 10.33 14.66
N GLN A 142 -5.08 11.18 14.88
CA GLN A 142 -3.98 10.88 15.78
C GLN A 142 -4.17 11.67 17.08
N LEU A 143 -4.35 10.94 18.18
CA LEU A 143 -4.53 11.49 19.51
C LEU A 143 -3.26 11.27 20.32
N ARG A 144 -2.85 12.30 21.07
CA ARG A 144 -1.71 12.21 21.99
C ARG A 144 -2.23 12.08 23.41
N MET A 145 -1.84 11.00 24.05
CA MET A 145 -2.21 10.67 25.42
C MET A 145 -0.98 10.73 26.31
N LYS A 146 -1.19 11.01 27.61
CA LYS A 146 -0.15 11.00 28.63
C LYS A 146 -0.51 10.02 29.73
N LYS A 147 0.44 9.16 30.11
CA LYS A 147 0.35 8.29 31.28
C LYS A 147 1.57 8.56 32.17
N GLY A 148 1.39 9.29 33.27
CA GLY A 148 2.51 9.76 34.09
C GLY A 148 3.43 10.67 33.27
N GLN A 149 4.69 10.26 33.05
CA GLN A 149 5.64 10.99 32.20
C GLN A 149 5.71 10.46 30.76
N ASN A 150 5.08 9.33 30.47
CA ASN A 150 5.17 8.68 29.17
C ASN A 150 4.12 9.24 28.22
N LEU A 151 4.56 9.57 27.01
CA LEU A 151 3.68 9.91 25.91
C LEU A 151 3.27 8.64 25.18
N GLN A 152 1.99 8.56 24.84
CA GLN A 152 1.43 7.52 23.99
C GLN A 152 0.65 8.18 22.85
N THR A 153 0.51 7.45 21.75
CA THR A 153 -0.24 7.89 20.59
C THR A 153 -1.30 6.86 20.27
N LEU A 154 -2.54 7.34 20.20
CA LEU A 154 -3.71 6.56 19.84
C LEU A 154 -4.18 7.00 18.47
N TYR A 155 -4.28 6.06 17.53
CA TYR A 155 -4.90 6.27 16.23
C TYR A 155 -6.32 5.76 16.25
N GLN A 156 -7.17 6.45 15.52
CA GLN A 156 -8.53 6.01 15.20
C GLN A 156 -8.78 6.25 13.71
N THR A 157 -9.32 5.27 13.04
CA THR A 157 -9.76 5.36 11.64
C THR A 157 -10.98 4.49 11.42
N GLN A 158 -11.75 4.73 10.36
CA GLN A 158 -12.80 3.79 9.97
C GLN A 158 -12.19 2.41 9.67
N TYR A 159 -12.81 1.35 10.18
CA TYR A 159 -12.37 -0.02 9.89
C TYR A 159 -12.96 -0.48 8.54
N LEU A 160 -12.06 -0.72 7.60
CA LEU A 160 -12.36 -1.25 6.27
C LEU A 160 -11.68 -2.63 6.14
N PRO A 161 -12.42 -3.76 6.26
CA PRO A 161 -11.85 -5.10 6.19
C PRO A 161 -11.05 -5.37 4.90
N ASP A 162 -11.49 -4.79 3.78
CA ASP A 162 -10.82 -4.93 2.49
C ASP A 162 -9.42 -4.29 2.46
N VAL A 163 -9.19 -3.28 3.31
CA VAL A 163 -7.91 -2.56 3.42
C VAL A 163 -7.06 -3.13 4.55
N PHE A 164 -7.65 -3.31 5.74
CA PHE A 164 -6.91 -3.65 6.95
C PHE A 164 -6.82 -5.16 7.22
N GLY A 165 -7.53 -5.97 6.44
CA GLY A 165 -7.63 -7.41 6.68
C GLY A 165 -8.44 -7.71 7.95
N ASP A 166 -8.24 -8.91 8.48
CA ASP A 166 -8.93 -9.37 9.68
C ASP A 166 -8.22 -8.88 10.95
N ILE A 167 -8.85 -7.94 11.66
CA ILE A 167 -8.37 -7.37 12.92
C ILE A 167 -9.32 -7.75 14.06
N PRO A 168 -8.80 -8.11 15.26
CA PRO A 168 -9.64 -8.52 16.38
C PRO A 168 -10.68 -7.47 16.78
N GLN A 169 -11.93 -7.90 17.00
CA GLN A 169 -13.06 -7.04 17.37
C GLN A 169 -13.40 -7.17 18.85
N LEU A 170 -13.38 -6.06 19.58
CA LEU A 170 -13.60 -6.06 21.02
C LEU A 170 -15.03 -6.47 21.39
N GLU A 171 -16.01 -6.14 20.54
CA GLU A 171 -17.42 -6.49 20.73
C GLU A 171 -17.68 -8.00 20.61
N LYS A 172 -16.79 -8.74 19.94
CA LYS A 172 -16.83 -10.19 19.85
C LYS A 172 -16.14 -10.88 21.04
N GLY A 173 -15.62 -10.10 22.00
CA GLY A 173 -14.83 -10.61 23.12
C GLY A 173 -13.39 -10.97 22.75
N GLU A 174 -12.92 -10.56 21.57
CA GLU A 174 -11.55 -10.84 21.13
C GLU A 174 -10.57 -9.88 21.80
N SER A 175 -9.36 -10.38 22.04
CA SER A 175 -8.29 -9.57 22.65
C SER A 175 -7.54 -8.75 21.58
N PRO A 176 -7.11 -7.51 21.91
CA PRO A 176 -6.30 -6.69 21.02
C PRO A 176 -5.02 -7.40 20.57
N LEU A 177 -4.71 -7.27 19.28
CA LEU A 177 -3.48 -7.80 18.71
C LEU A 177 -2.30 -6.92 19.14
N ALA A 178 -1.26 -7.53 19.72
CA ALA A 178 -0.03 -6.83 20.08
C ALA A 178 1.06 -7.09 19.03
N VAL A 179 1.57 -6.02 18.42
CA VAL A 179 2.63 -6.06 17.41
C VAL A 179 3.76 -5.15 17.85
N TYR A 180 5.01 -5.56 17.64
CA TYR A 180 6.18 -4.73 17.94
C TYR A 180 6.75 -4.15 16.65
N ALA A 181 7.01 -2.84 16.66
CA ALA A 181 7.76 -2.16 15.61
C ALA A 181 8.83 -1.29 16.27
N ARG A 182 10.09 -1.45 15.86
CA ARG A 182 11.25 -0.70 16.38
C ARG A 182 11.35 -0.70 17.92
N GLY A 183 11.00 -1.83 18.55
CA GLY A 183 11.02 -1.99 20.00
C GLY A 183 9.85 -1.35 20.75
N ILE A 184 8.91 -0.70 20.07
CA ILE A 184 7.68 -0.14 20.66
C ILE A 184 6.53 -1.11 20.40
N LYS A 185 5.78 -1.41 21.46
CA LYS A 185 4.59 -2.25 21.38
C LYS A 185 3.42 -1.43 20.86
N VAL A 186 2.67 -1.98 19.92
CA VAL A 186 1.45 -1.40 19.37
C VAL A 186 0.32 -2.40 19.59
N LYS A 187 -0.74 -1.96 20.28
CA LYS A 187 -1.99 -2.72 20.38
C LYS A 187 -2.94 -2.27 19.28
N ILE A 188 -3.49 -3.21 18.53
CA ILE A 188 -4.39 -2.97 17.39
C ILE A 188 -5.68 -3.75 17.63
N TRP A 189 -6.82 -3.09 17.48
CA TRP A 189 -8.14 -3.70 17.64
C TRP A 189 -9.19 -2.91 16.88
N VAL A 190 -10.37 -3.49 16.74
CA VAL A 190 -11.56 -2.84 16.21
C VAL A 190 -12.58 -2.68 17.32
N GLU A 191 -13.21 -1.51 17.39
CA GLU A 191 -14.30 -1.20 18.31
C GLU A 191 -15.20 -0.12 17.68
N LYS A 192 -16.52 -0.26 17.80
CA LYS A 192 -17.56 0.63 17.26
C LYS A 192 -17.38 0.92 15.76
N GLY A 193 -16.90 -0.06 15.00
CA GLY A 193 -16.61 0.09 13.56
C GLY A 193 -15.37 0.92 13.25
N LEU A 194 -14.54 1.25 14.24
CA LEU A 194 -13.28 1.96 14.10
C LEU A 194 -12.11 1.04 14.39
N LEU A 195 -11.04 1.18 13.63
CA LEU A 195 -9.75 0.58 13.92
C LEU A 195 -8.97 1.51 14.83
N PHE A 196 -8.43 0.91 15.90
CA PHE A 196 -7.59 1.56 16.88
C PHE A 196 -6.17 1.02 16.79
N ALA A 197 -5.20 1.90 16.97
CA ALA A 197 -3.81 1.50 17.19
C ALA A 197 -3.19 2.36 18.29
N LEU A 198 -2.72 1.72 19.37
CA LEU A 198 -2.16 2.38 20.54
C LEU A 198 -0.70 1.99 20.72
N THR A 199 0.18 2.99 20.75
CA THR A 199 1.58 2.78 21.16
C THR A 199 1.70 2.68 22.67
N GLU A 200 2.32 1.61 23.15
CA GLU A 200 2.75 1.48 24.54
C GLU A 200 4.27 1.68 24.60
N SER A 201 4.68 2.82 25.12
CA SER A 201 6.07 3.07 25.45
C SER A 201 6.47 2.18 26.64
N PRO A 202 7.64 1.55 26.60
CA PRO A 202 8.15 0.79 27.74
C PRO A 202 8.26 1.74 28.95
N GLU A 203 7.84 1.26 30.12
CA GLU A 203 7.99 2.03 31.36
C GLU A 203 9.49 2.24 31.62
N VAL A 204 9.95 3.49 31.54
CA VAL A 204 11.29 3.85 31.98
C VAL A 204 11.29 3.76 33.51
N ASN A 205 11.77 2.63 34.05
CA ASN A 205 12.02 2.48 35.48
C ASN A 205 13.02 3.56 35.93
N LYS A 206 12.55 4.52 36.72
CA LYS A 206 13.33 5.65 37.23
C LYS A 206 14.24 5.33 38.42
N ASN A 207 14.66 4.07 38.59
CA ASN A 207 15.38 3.64 39.80
C ASN A 207 16.90 3.48 39.62
N GLU A 208 17.51 3.98 38.53
CA GLU A 208 18.97 3.86 38.31
C GLU A 208 19.73 5.20 38.24
N GLY A 209 19.13 6.29 38.71
CA GLY A 209 19.70 7.64 38.56
C GLY A 209 20.19 8.35 39.81
N GLU A 210 20.13 7.74 40.99
CA GLU A 210 20.39 8.44 42.27
C GLU A 210 21.28 7.65 43.23
N GLN A 211 22.37 7.06 42.73
CA GLN A 211 23.50 6.63 43.55
C GLN A 211 24.81 6.75 42.77
N ARG A 212 25.33 7.98 42.63
CA ARG A 212 26.77 8.25 42.46
C ARG A 212 27.12 9.58 43.08
#